data_AF-A0A356L091-F1
#
_entry.id   AF-A0A356L091-F1
#
_cell.length_a   1.000
_cell.length_b   1.000
_cell.length_c   1.000
_cell.angle_alpha   90.00
_cell.angle_beta   90.00
_cell.angle_gamma   90.00
#
_symmetry.space_group_name_H-M   'P 1'
#
loop_
_entity.id
_entity.type
_entity.pdbx_description
1 polymer ?
#
loop_
_entity_poly.entity_id
_entity_poly.type
_entity_poly.pdbx_seq_one_letter_code
_entity_poly.pdbx_strand_id
1 'polypeptide(L)'
;GVLQFEVLSFRLKNEYNVDIKLDQLPYGYIRWVENYTEVDIDHIQGTSDMKIVKDLKDRPLLLFAHEWSVGMVLERNKELKLTEFGRN
;
A
#
# COMPACT_ATOMS: atom_id res chain seq x y z
N GLY A 1 -12.24 8.04 -0.40
CA GLY A 1 -12.67 8.94 0.70
C GLY A 1 -13.48 8.16 1.73
N VAL A 2 -13.59 8.63 2.97
CA VAL A 2 -14.19 7.87 4.10
C VAL A 2 -15.58 7.30 3.79
N LEU A 3 -16.42 8.06 3.09
CA LEU A 3 -17.77 7.65 2.67
C LEU A 3 -17.79 6.32 1.88
N GLN A 4 -16.74 6.02 1.10
CA GLN A 4 -16.69 4.78 0.33
C GLN A 4 -16.65 3.55 1.25
N PHE A 5 -16.05 3.65 2.43
CA PHE A 5 -16.03 2.57 3.43
C PHE A 5 -17.40 2.39 4.08
N GLU A 6 -18.12 3.48 4.35
CA GLU A 6 -19.47 3.44 4.91
C GLU A 6 -20.45 2.79 3.93
N VAL A 7 -20.39 3.18 2.66
CA VAL A 7 -21.20 2.58 1.59
C VAL A 7 -20.89 1.09 1.43
N LEU A 8 -19.62 0.69 1.47
CA LEU A 8 -19.23 -0.72 1.41
C LEU A 8 -19.78 -1.51 2.62
N SER A 9 -19.65 -0.96 3.83
CA SER A 9 -20.17 -1.55 5.06
C SER A 9 -21.67 -1.81 4.96
N PHE A 10 -22.41 -0.80 4.51
CA PHE A 10 -23.86 -0.88 4.32
C PHE A 10 -24.25 -1.95 3.28
N ARG A 11 -23.55 -2.00 2.14
CA ARG A 11 -23.81 -3.01 1.10
C ARG A 11 -23.55 -4.43 1.57
N LEU A 12 -22.43 -4.67 2.26
CA LEU A 12 -22.11 -6.01 2.79
C LEU A 12 -23.14 -6.47 3.82
N LYS A 13 -23.62 -5.57 4.66
CA LYS A 13 -24.67 -5.88 5.62
C LYS A 13 -26.00 -6.20 4.94
N ASN A 14 -26.41 -5.42 3.94
CA ASN A 14 -27.73 -5.59 3.31
C ASN A 14 -27.78 -6.69 2.24
N GLU A 15 -26.75 -6.82 1.42
CA GLU A 15 -26.71 -7.81 0.32
C GLU A 15 -26.29 -9.21 0.83
N TYR A 16 -25.46 -9.28 1.89
CA TYR A 16 -24.84 -10.54 2.33
C TYR A 16 -25.03 -10.85 3.82
N ASN A 17 -25.74 -10.01 4.59
CA ASN A 17 -25.94 -10.15 6.04
C ASN A 17 -24.62 -10.31 6.84
N VAL A 18 -23.53 -9.70 6.36
CA VAL A 18 -22.21 -9.74 7.01
C VAL A 18 -22.01 -8.49 7.86
N ASP A 19 -21.63 -8.68 9.14
CA ASP A 19 -21.14 -7.61 10.01
C ASP A 19 -19.64 -7.43 9.82
N ILE A 20 -19.21 -6.22 9.45
CA ILE A 20 -17.79 -5.89 9.26
C ILE A 20 -17.26 -5.00 10.39
N LYS A 21 -15.98 -5.16 10.72
CA LYS A 21 -15.21 -4.24 11.56
C LYS A 21 -14.10 -3.62 10.72
N LEU A 22 -13.99 -2.30 10.77
CA LEU A 22 -12.96 -1.55 10.07
C LEU A 22 -11.92 -1.08 11.08
N ASP A 23 -10.70 -1.59 10.93
CA ASP A 23 -9.55 -1.14 11.70
C ASP A 23 -8.69 -0.23 10.82
N GLN A 24 -8.49 1.02 11.27
CA GLN A 24 -7.61 1.94 10.57
C GLN A 24 -6.16 1.52 10.77
N LEU A 25 -5.46 1.30 9.67
CA LEU A 25 -4.03 1.03 9.70
C LEU A 25 -3.25 2.35 9.67
N PRO A 26 -2.09 2.42 10.34
CA PRO A 26 -1.30 3.64 10.45
C PRO A 26 -0.48 3.94 9.17
N TYR A 27 -0.96 3.54 7.99
CA TYR A 27 -0.26 3.77 6.72
C TYR A 27 -0.86 4.97 6.00
N GLY A 28 -0.08 6.04 5.85
CA GLY A 28 -0.49 7.27 5.17
C GLY A 28 0.12 7.44 3.78
N TYR A 29 1.20 6.71 3.47
CA TYR A 29 1.99 6.92 2.27
C TYR A 29 2.11 5.61 1.49
N ILE A 30 1.70 5.66 0.23
CA ILE A 30 1.65 4.51 -0.67
C ILE A 30 2.56 4.77 -1.86
N ARG A 31 3.34 3.78 -2.27
CA ARG A 31 4.20 3.84 -3.46
C ARG A 31 4.05 2.59 -4.31
N TRP A 32 3.91 2.76 -5.63
CA TRP A 32 4.07 1.68 -6.59
C TRP A 32 5.55 1.35 -6.75
N VAL A 33 5.88 0.06 -6.87
CA VAL A 33 7.20 -0.35 -7.33
C VAL A 33 7.16 -0.40 -8.85
N GLU A 34 7.75 0.58 -9.53
CA GLU A 34 7.62 0.71 -10.99
C GLU A 34 8.38 -0.38 -11.73
N ASN A 35 9.57 -0.68 -11.27
CA ASN A 35 10.46 -1.65 -11.89
C ASN A 35 10.40 -3.01 -11.18
N TYR A 36 9.21 -3.41 -10.76
CA TYR A 36 8.98 -4.65 -10.01
C TYR A 36 9.36 -5.94 -10.77
N THR A 37 9.57 -5.84 -12.08
CA THR A 37 10.09 -6.93 -12.93
C THR A 37 11.62 -6.98 -12.98
N GLU A 38 12.29 -5.93 -12.53
CA GLU A 38 13.75 -5.76 -12.58
C GLU A 38 14.38 -5.94 -11.19
N VAL A 39 13.64 -5.69 -10.11
CA VAL A 39 14.12 -5.81 -8.73
C VAL A 39 13.47 -6.97 -8.00
N ASP A 40 14.22 -7.57 -7.08
CA ASP A 40 13.69 -8.58 -6.18
C ASP A 40 12.92 -7.93 -5.02
N ILE A 41 11.60 -8.05 -5.07
CA ILE A 41 10.67 -7.45 -4.11
C ILE A 41 10.85 -8.02 -2.71
N ASP A 42 11.16 -9.31 -2.60
CA ASP A 42 11.27 -10.00 -1.30
C ASP A 42 12.54 -9.60 -0.55
N HIS A 43 13.51 -9.00 -1.25
CA HIS A 43 14.80 -8.57 -0.71
C HIS A 43 14.94 -7.04 -0.58
N ILE A 44 13.85 -6.28 -0.72
CA ILE A 44 13.87 -4.83 -0.48
C ILE A 44 14.28 -4.55 0.98
N GLN A 45 15.34 -3.78 1.15
CA GLN A 45 15.79 -3.31 2.46
C GLN A 45 14.87 -2.18 2.96
N GLY A 46 13.79 -2.59 3.63
CA GLY A 46 12.74 -1.69 4.13
C GLY A 46 13.04 -1.00 5.46
N THR A 47 12.04 -0.29 5.96
CA THR A 47 11.97 0.26 7.31
C THR A 47 10.97 -0.54 8.14
N SER A 48 11.03 -0.43 9.48
CA SER A 48 10.10 -1.14 10.36
C SER A 48 8.65 -0.68 10.24
N ASP A 49 8.43 0.55 9.75
CA ASP A 49 7.11 1.14 9.51
C ASP A 49 6.61 0.93 8.07
N MET A 50 7.33 0.13 7.26
CA MET A 50 6.96 -0.22 5.90
C MET A 50 6.28 -1.59 5.83
N LYS A 51 5.36 -1.77 4.87
CA LYS A 51 4.88 -3.08 4.43
C LYS A 51 4.90 -3.22 2.92
N ILE A 52 5.24 -4.42 2.45
CA ILE A 52 5.05 -4.84 1.07
C ILE A 52 3.66 -5.47 0.95
N VAL A 53 2.87 -5.02 0.00
CA VAL A 53 1.54 -5.56 -0.31
C VAL A 53 1.39 -5.71 -1.82
N LYS A 54 0.32 -6.39 -2.26
CA LYS A 54 -0.04 -6.49 -3.66
C LYS A 54 -1.43 -5.91 -3.89
N ASP A 55 -1.64 -5.33 -5.06
CA ASP A 55 -2.99 -4.94 -5.49
C ASP A 55 -3.79 -6.15 -6.01
N LEU A 56 -5.02 -5.91 -6.45
CA LEU A 56 -5.90 -6.95 -7.01
C LEU A 56 -5.39 -7.57 -8.32
N LYS A 57 -4.33 -7.03 -8.93
CA LYS A 57 -3.69 -7.50 -10.15
C LYS A 57 -2.28 -8.06 -9.88
N ASP A 58 -1.99 -8.42 -8.63
CA ASP A 58 -0.70 -8.93 -8.18
C ASP A 58 0.49 -7.97 -8.35
N ARG A 59 0.24 -6.67 -8.55
CA ARG A 59 1.31 -5.66 -8.68
C ARG A 59 1.77 -5.21 -7.29
N PRO A 60 3.08 -5.22 -7.01
CA PRO A 60 3.59 -4.88 -5.69
C PRO A 60 3.51 -3.38 -5.40
N LEU A 61 3.26 -3.10 -4.13
CA LEU A 61 3.06 -1.79 -3.53
C LEU A 61 3.79 -1.75 -2.19
N LEU A 62 4.29 -0.58 -1.84
CA LEU A 62 4.85 -0.29 -0.53
C LEU A 62 3.92 0.66 0.24
N LEU A 63 3.58 0.27 1.47
CA LEU A 63 2.86 1.10 2.43
C LEU A 63 3.86 1.61 3.48
N PHE A 64 3.80 2.88 3.83
CA PHE A 64 4.65 3.49 4.86
C PHE A 64 3.79 4.27 5.86
N ALA A 65 4.16 4.19 7.14
CA ALA A 65 3.55 5.02 8.17
C ALA A 65 4.07 6.46 8.13
N HIS A 66 5.35 6.63 7.77
CA HIS A 66 5.99 7.94 7.70
C HIS A 66 6.55 8.25 6.31
N GLU A 67 6.48 9.52 5.90
CA GLU A 67 6.94 9.97 4.58
C GLU A 67 8.45 9.80 4.39
N TRP A 68 9.22 10.13 5.42
CA TRP A 68 10.68 10.10 5.38
C TRP A 68 11.22 8.68 5.13
N SER A 69 10.46 7.66 5.52
CA SER A 69 10.78 6.25 5.29
C SER A 69 10.90 5.92 3.79
N VAL A 70 10.15 6.61 2.93
CA VAL A 70 10.24 6.45 1.47
C VAL A 70 11.66 6.79 0.98
N GLY A 71 12.21 7.92 1.43
CA GLY A 71 13.56 8.34 1.07
C GLY A 71 14.62 7.36 1.55
N MET A 72 14.50 6.91 2.80
CA MET A 72 15.44 5.94 3.37
C MET A 72 15.43 4.59 2.63
N VAL A 73 14.27 4.13 2.16
CA VAL A 73 14.17 2.91 1.34
C VAL A 73 14.81 3.10 -0.03
N LEU A 74 14.62 4.25 -0.68
CA LEU A 74 15.29 4.55 -1.96
C LEU A 74 16.82 4.62 -1.80
N GLU A 75 17.32 5.19 -0.70
CA GLU A 75 18.77 5.26 -0.42
C GLU A 75 19.39 3.87 -0.23
N ARG A 76 18.69 2.97 0.47
CA ARG A 76 19.14 1.60 0.73
C ARG A 76 19.05 0.71 -0.51
N ASN A 77 18.12 0.99 -1.41
CA ASN A 77 17.83 0.19 -2.59
C ASN A 77 18.00 1.05 -3.85
N LYS A 78 19.25 1.27 -4.27
CA LYS A 78 19.58 2.23 -5.35
C LYS A 78 18.89 1.97 -6.68
N GLU A 79 18.54 0.71 -6.96
CA GLU A 79 17.86 0.32 -8.20
C GLU A 79 16.34 0.43 -8.09
N LEU A 80 15.78 0.61 -6.88
CA LEU A 80 14.35 0.66 -6.66
C LEU A 80 13.75 1.97 -7.19
N LYS A 81 12.71 1.87 -8.00
CA LYS A 81 11.94 3.02 -8.49
C LYS A 81 10.55 3.00 -7.88
N LEU A 82 10.21 4.09 -7.19
CA LEU A 82 8.93 4.26 -6.51
C LEU A 82 8.15 5.43 -7.11
N THR A 83 6.86 5.24 -7.35
CA THR A 83 5.96 6.34 -7.74
C THR A 83 4.72 6.48 -6.87
N GLU A 84 4.21 7.71 -6.84
CA GLU A 84 3.03 8.06 -6.07
C GLU A 84 1.76 7.46 -6.68
N PHE A 85 0.82 7.16 -5.80
CA PHE A 85 -0.52 6.76 -6.19
C PHE A 85 -1.26 7.96 -6.80
N GLY A 86 -1.68 7.86 -8.07
CA GLY A 86 -2.56 8.85 -8.70
C GLY A 86 -1.94 9.77 -9.75
N ARG A 87 -0.72 9.50 -10.25
CA ARG A 87 -0.27 10.10 -11.52
C ARG A 87 -0.97 9.43 -12.70
N ASN A 88 -2.10 10.02 -13.12
CA ASN A 88 -2.62 9.97 -14.50
C ASN A 88 -2.72 11.42 -14.98
#